data_AF-A0A849L6V2-F1
#
_entry.id   AF-A0A849L6V2-F1
#
_cell.length_a   1.000
_cell.length_b   1.000
_cell.length_c   1.000
_cell.angle_alpha   90.00
_cell.angle_beta   90.00
_cell.angle_gamma   90.00
#
_symmetry.space_group_name_H-M   'P 1'
#
loop_
_entity.id
_entity.type
_entity.pdbx_description
1 polymer ?
#
loop_
_entity_poly.entity_id
_entity_poly.type
_entity_poly.pdbx_seq_one_letter_code
_entity_poly.pdbx_strand_id
1 'polypeptide(L)'
;MHRPPTRQRRCAGAAQKNFAAFAREIGEAWSKSDVGYDELWYRRLIAKAIIFRKLEAEVPKQPWYEGGYRANIVTYAMAKVFHDANSDNQVLDLDAIWRRQAVSDALQQALLLAAAEANDVITNPPTGVRNMSEWAKQQACWNGLKGRRLDYGPEFESCLVLKETARTRQRDEKKERQAKEGIAAQSEVVGRGPAFWQDILARGMAERKLSPMDQQILQVCASMPRRVPSERQSQHAMTVLARLRDLGVVSE
;
A
#
# COMPACT_ATOMS: atom_id res chain seq x y z
N MET A 1 7.80 -5.16 -24.65
CA MET A 1 7.76 -5.82 -23.33
C MET A 1 8.77 -5.15 -22.40
N HIS A 2 8.34 -4.16 -21.61
CA HIS A 2 9.20 -3.56 -20.58
C HIS A 2 8.96 -4.28 -19.25
N ARG A 3 9.91 -5.12 -18.83
CA ARG A 3 10.01 -5.52 -17.42
C ARG A 3 10.31 -4.25 -16.62
N PRO A 4 9.55 -3.92 -15.57
CA PRO A 4 9.95 -2.83 -14.68
C PRO A 4 11.26 -3.23 -13.98
N PRO A 5 12.16 -2.27 -13.68
CA PRO A 5 13.41 -2.58 -13.03
C PRO A 5 13.12 -3.07 -11.61
N THR A 6 13.62 -4.25 -11.26
CA THR A 6 13.72 -4.72 -9.88
C THR A 6 14.67 -3.81 -9.11
N ARG A 7 14.15 -2.70 -8.56
CA ARG A 7 14.91 -1.83 -7.65
C ARG A 7 15.05 -2.52 -6.30
N GLN A 8 16.27 -2.94 -6.03
CA GLN A 8 16.70 -3.69 -4.86
C GLN A 8 16.65 -2.78 -3.61
N ARG A 9 15.80 -3.13 -2.65
CA ARG A 9 15.58 -2.34 -1.42
C ARG A 9 16.77 -2.55 -0.47
N ARG A 10 17.53 -1.50 -0.17
CA ARG A 10 18.55 -1.49 0.89
C ARG A 10 17.85 -1.31 2.24
N CYS A 11 17.76 -2.36 3.04
CA CYS A 11 17.10 -2.31 4.36
C CYS A 11 18.05 -2.12 5.54
N ALA A 12 19.34 -1.83 5.31
CA ALA A 12 20.36 -1.90 6.36
C ALA A 12 21.04 -0.56 6.75
N GLY A 13 20.44 0.57 6.41
CA GLY A 13 20.86 1.88 6.95
C GLY A 13 20.36 2.12 8.37
N ALA A 14 20.89 3.15 9.04
CA ALA A 14 20.29 3.67 10.28
C ALA A 14 18.82 4.05 10.04
N ALA A 15 17.94 3.87 11.04
CA ALA A 15 16.49 4.07 10.91
C ALA A 15 16.11 5.41 10.22
N GLN A 16 16.81 6.49 10.56
CA GLN A 16 16.62 7.82 9.97
C GLN A 16 16.97 7.87 8.47
N LYS A 17 18.00 7.14 8.03
CA LYS A 17 18.40 7.06 6.61
C LYS A 17 17.41 6.22 5.79
N ASN A 18 16.90 5.14 6.37
CA ASN A 18 15.87 4.31 5.73
C ASN A 18 14.55 5.08 5.60
N PHE A 19 14.15 5.80 6.65
CA PHE A 19 12.97 6.65 6.60
C PHE A 19 13.12 7.81 5.59
N ALA A 20 14.26 8.51 5.58
CA ALA A 20 14.50 9.59 4.61
C ALA A 20 14.47 9.08 3.16
N ALA A 21 15.03 7.90 2.90
CA ALA A 21 14.99 7.27 1.58
C ALA A 21 13.54 6.88 1.18
N PHE A 22 12.79 6.29 2.11
CA PHE A 22 11.37 5.95 1.91
C PHE A 22 10.53 7.21 1.67
N ALA A 23 10.64 8.23 2.51
CA ALA A 23 9.88 9.48 2.39
C ALA A 23 10.16 10.18 1.05
N ARG A 24 11.42 10.20 0.60
CA ARG A 24 11.79 10.73 -0.71
C ARG A 24 11.17 9.91 -1.85
N GLU A 25 11.26 8.59 -1.80
CA GLU A 25 10.68 7.70 -2.83
C GLU A 25 9.16 7.89 -2.93
N ILE A 26 8.48 7.97 -1.79
CA ILE A 26 7.04 8.20 -1.72
C ILE A 26 6.70 9.59 -2.29
N GLY A 27 7.41 10.64 -1.88
CA GLY A 27 7.18 12.01 -2.37
C GLY A 27 7.43 12.16 -3.89
N GLU A 28 8.48 11.54 -4.42
CA GLU A 28 8.78 11.51 -5.86
C GLU A 28 7.73 10.73 -6.66
N ALA A 29 7.13 9.68 -6.10
CA ALA A 29 6.06 8.92 -6.76
C ALA A 29 4.70 9.62 -6.64
N TRP A 30 4.41 10.24 -5.50
CA TRP A 30 3.16 10.98 -5.25
C TRP A 30 3.03 12.19 -6.17
N SER A 31 4.13 12.94 -6.33
CA SER A 31 4.19 14.09 -7.25
C SER A 31 3.95 13.73 -8.73
N LYS A 32 4.12 12.47 -9.11
CA LYS A 32 3.93 11.98 -10.49
C LYS A 32 2.55 11.38 -10.73
N SER A 33 1.96 10.71 -9.74
CA SER A 33 0.56 10.27 -9.76
C SER A 33 0.10 9.80 -8.39
N ASP A 34 -1.02 10.33 -7.89
CA ASP A 34 -1.65 9.87 -6.63
C ASP A 34 -2.41 8.53 -6.77
N VAL A 35 -2.57 8.06 -8.01
CA VAL A 35 -3.33 6.85 -8.36
C VAL A 35 -2.72 5.56 -7.76
N GLY A 36 -1.46 5.61 -7.30
CA GLY A 36 -0.74 4.47 -6.72
C GLY A 36 -0.88 4.29 -5.20
N TYR A 37 -1.40 5.28 -4.49
CA TYR A 37 -1.51 5.29 -3.02
C TYR A 37 -2.97 5.18 -2.57
N ASP A 38 -3.63 4.15 -3.06
CA ASP A 38 -5.03 3.90 -2.76
C ASP A 38 -5.22 3.01 -1.51
N GLU A 39 -6.49 2.73 -1.18
CA GLU A 39 -6.84 1.84 -0.08
C GLU A 39 -6.17 0.47 -0.18
N LEU A 40 -5.97 -0.08 -1.39
CA LEU A 40 -5.28 -1.35 -1.56
C LEU A 40 -3.80 -1.25 -1.16
N TRP A 41 -3.13 -0.16 -1.57
CA TRP A 41 -1.76 0.10 -1.11
C TRP A 41 -1.69 0.18 0.42
N TYR A 42 -2.62 0.91 1.04
CA TYR A 42 -2.69 1.04 2.50
C TYR A 42 -2.90 -0.33 3.18
N ARG A 43 -3.90 -1.11 2.73
CA ARG A 43 -4.17 -2.45 3.27
C ARG A 43 -2.95 -3.37 3.20
N ARG A 44 -2.24 -3.36 2.07
CA ARG A 44 -1.01 -4.15 1.88
C ARG A 44 0.16 -3.64 2.72
N LEU A 45 0.24 -2.34 2.99
CA LEU A 45 1.20 -1.79 3.95
C LEU A 45 0.91 -2.28 5.36
N ILE A 46 -0.35 -2.26 5.79
CA ILE A 46 -0.75 -2.77 7.11
C ILE A 46 -0.50 -4.28 7.23
N ALA A 47 -0.80 -5.07 6.19
CA ALA A 47 -0.46 -6.50 6.16
C ALA A 47 1.04 -6.75 6.40
N LYS A 48 1.92 -5.95 5.77
CA LYS A 48 3.36 -5.99 6.01
C LYS A 48 3.74 -5.62 7.45
N ALA A 49 3.08 -4.61 8.02
CA ALA A 49 3.29 -4.22 9.41
C ALA A 49 2.87 -5.32 10.40
N ILE A 50 1.77 -6.02 10.12
CA ILE A 50 1.31 -7.18 10.90
C ILE A 50 2.37 -8.29 10.88
N ILE A 51 2.90 -8.64 9.70
CA ILE A 51 3.99 -9.62 9.56
C ILE A 51 5.22 -9.20 10.38
N PHE A 52 5.64 -7.95 10.23
CA PHE A 52 6.81 -7.41 10.93
C PHE A 52 6.65 -7.50 12.44
N ARG A 53 5.51 -7.02 12.97
CA ARG A 53 5.20 -7.08 14.41
C ARG A 53 5.13 -8.50 14.94
N LYS A 54 4.59 -9.43 14.15
CA LYS A 54 4.53 -10.85 14.52
C LYS A 54 5.94 -11.44 14.64
N LEU A 55 6.80 -11.20 13.64
CA LEU A 55 8.20 -11.61 13.69
C LEU A 55 8.93 -10.98 14.88
N GLU A 56 8.76 -9.68 15.12
CA GLU A 56 9.34 -9.00 16.28
C GLU A 56 8.93 -9.70 17.57
N ALA A 57 7.66 -10.06 17.74
CA ALA A 57 7.16 -10.70 18.95
C ALA A 57 7.65 -12.14 19.13
N GLU A 58 7.77 -12.92 18.05
CA GLU A 58 8.07 -14.35 18.13
C GLU A 58 9.57 -14.69 18.12
N VAL A 59 10.42 -13.88 17.45
CA VAL A 59 11.88 -14.14 17.35
C VAL A 59 12.55 -14.26 18.74
N PRO A 60 12.30 -13.35 19.71
CA PRO A 60 12.92 -13.45 21.04
C PRO A 60 12.56 -14.69 21.85
N LYS A 61 11.49 -15.40 21.46
CA LYS A 61 11.01 -16.61 22.15
C LYS A 61 11.65 -17.88 21.58
N GLN A 62 12.39 -17.78 20.48
CA GLN A 62 12.95 -18.94 19.80
C GLN A 62 14.18 -19.47 20.54
N PRO A 63 14.38 -20.79 20.61
CA PRO A 63 15.48 -21.40 21.38
C PRO A 63 16.87 -21.08 20.79
N TRP A 64 16.96 -20.79 19.49
CA TRP A 64 18.20 -20.41 18.81
C TRP A 64 18.58 -18.93 18.99
N TYR A 65 17.71 -18.13 19.60
CA TYR A 65 17.94 -16.70 19.74
C TYR A 65 18.71 -16.38 21.02
N GLU A 66 19.99 -16.08 20.87
CA GLU A 66 20.92 -15.78 21.98
C GLU A 66 20.91 -14.30 22.39
N GLY A 67 20.10 -13.46 21.74
CA GLY A 67 20.09 -12.01 21.92
C GLY A 67 20.88 -11.26 20.85
N GLY A 68 20.58 -9.96 20.71
CA GLY A 68 21.21 -9.10 19.69
C GLY A 68 20.62 -9.29 18.28
N TYR A 69 20.92 -8.34 17.38
CA TYR A 69 20.55 -8.37 15.94
C TYR A 69 19.07 -8.60 15.59
N ARG A 70 18.13 -8.57 16.54
CA ARG A 70 16.69 -8.79 16.32
C ARG A 70 16.14 -8.03 15.12
N ALA A 71 16.47 -6.74 15.02
CA ALA A 71 16.01 -5.89 13.91
C ALA A 71 16.51 -6.41 12.55
N ASN A 72 17.76 -6.88 12.48
CA ASN A 72 18.33 -7.47 11.27
C ASN A 72 17.66 -8.81 10.94
N ILE A 73 17.52 -9.70 11.94
CA ILE A 73 16.91 -11.02 11.80
C ILE A 73 15.48 -10.90 11.28
N VAL A 74 14.65 -10.08 11.93
CA VAL A 74 13.25 -9.83 11.53
C VAL A 74 13.17 -9.32 10.09
N THR A 75 14.04 -8.36 9.74
CA THR A 75 14.05 -7.76 8.40
C THR A 75 14.47 -8.78 7.34
N TYR A 76 15.50 -9.58 7.62
CA TYR A 76 15.99 -10.62 6.72
C TYR A 76 14.97 -11.75 6.53
N ALA A 77 14.34 -12.21 7.62
CA ALA A 77 13.31 -13.23 7.58
C ALA A 77 12.13 -12.81 6.70
N MET A 78 11.62 -11.59 6.93
CA MET A 78 10.54 -11.03 6.12
C MET A 78 10.98 -10.90 4.66
N ALA A 79 12.16 -10.36 4.39
CA ALA A 79 12.67 -10.23 3.02
C ALA A 79 12.83 -11.58 2.32
N LYS A 80 13.28 -12.61 3.04
CA LYS A 80 13.48 -13.97 2.53
C LYS A 80 12.16 -14.63 2.15
N VAL A 81 11.17 -14.61 3.03
CA VAL A 81 9.83 -15.15 2.71
C VAL A 81 9.20 -14.42 1.53
N PHE A 82 9.28 -13.08 1.47
CA PHE A 82 8.78 -12.32 0.31
C PHE A 82 9.54 -12.64 -0.98
N HIS A 83 10.84 -12.89 -0.89
CA HIS A 83 11.66 -13.27 -2.04
C HIS A 83 11.24 -14.64 -2.58
N ASP A 84 11.11 -15.62 -1.69
CA ASP A 84 10.81 -17.01 -2.06
C ASP A 84 9.35 -17.19 -2.50
N ALA A 85 8.42 -16.50 -1.85
CA ALA A 85 7.00 -16.48 -2.23
C ALA A 85 6.75 -15.84 -3.60
N ASN A 86 7.69 -15.03 -4.11
CA ASN A 86 7.57 -14.35 -5.39
C ASN A 86 8.14 -15.21 -6.51
N SER A 87 7.40 -16.25 -6.88
CA SER A 87 7.66 -17.08 -8.07
C SER A 87 7.16 -16.40 -9.35
N ASP A 88 7.24 -17.05 -10.50
CA ASP A 88 6.72 -16.47 -11.76
C ASP A 88 5.22 -16.18 -11.69
N ASN A 89 4.45 -17.09 -11.08
CA ASN A 89 2.98 -17.04 -11.09
C ASN A 89 2.34 -16.77 -9.73
N GLN A 90 3.05 -16.91 -8.61
CA GLN A 90 2.49 -16.71 -7.27
C GLN A 90 3.19 -15.57 -6.52
N VAL A 91 2.48 -15.04 -5.53
CA VAL A 91 2.95 -14.07 -4.53
C VAL A 91 2.27 -14.35 -3.20
N LEU A 92 2.83 -13.83 -2.11
CA LEU A 92 2.17 -13.87 -0.80
C LEU A 92 0.82 -13.14 -0.82
N ASP A 93 -0.25 -13.78 -0.33
CA ASP A 93 -1.60 -13.19 -0.26
C ASP A 93 -1.70 -12.19 0.92
N LEU A 94 -1.22 -10.98 0.67
CA LEU A 94 -1.32 -9.87 1.64
C LEU A 94 -2.77 -9.46 1.93
N ASP A 95 -3.68 -9.70 0.99
CA ASP A 95 -5.09 -9.32 1.14
C ASP A 95 -5.77 -10.27 2.15
N ALA A 96 -5.36 -11.55 2.20
CA ALA A 96 -5.77 -12.51 3.23
C ALA A 96 -5.30 -12.10 4.63
N ILE A 97 -4.04 -11.65 4.76
CA ILE A 97 -3.48 -11.17 6.04
C ILE A 97 -4.24 -9.93 6.52
N TRP A 98 -4.53 -8.99 5.61
CA TRP A 98 -5.35 -7.82 5.92
C TRP A 98 -6.75 -8.24 6.41
N ARG A 99 -7.45 -9.14 5.71
CA ARG A 99 -8.80 -9.58 6.13
C ARG A 99 -8.78 -10.24 7.52
N ARG A 100 -7.74 -11.03 7.81
CA ARG A 100 -7.61 -11.73 9.10
C ARG A 100 -7.10 -10.83 10.24
N GLN A 101 -6.48 -9.70 9.90
CA GLN A 101 -5.70 -8.87 10.82
C GLN A 101 -4.64 -9.68 11.62
N ALA A 102 -4.17 -10.78 11.05
CA ALA A 102 -3.24 -11.71 11.70
C ALA A 102 -2.46 -12.54 10.67
N VAL A 103 -1.30 -13.01 11.08
CA VAL A 103 -0.49 -13.99 10.33
C VAL A 103 -1.09 -15.39 10.57
N SER A 104 -1.23 -16.21 9.52
CA SER A 104 -1.62 -17.62 9.65
C SER A 104 -0.51 -18.46 10.29
N ASP A 105 -0.85 -19.59 10.89
CA ASP A 105 0.14 -20.49 11.49
C ASP A 105 1.17 -20.98 10.47
N ALA A 106 0.72 -21.37 9.28
CA ALA A 106 1.59 -21.75 8.16
C ALA A 106 2.58 -20.63 7.77
N LEU A 107 2.12 -19.38 7.69
CA LEU A 107 3.00 -18.25 7.39
C LEU A 107 3.93 -17.96 8.56
N GLN A 108 3.47 -18.07 9.81
CA GLN A 108 4.31 -17.89 11.00
C GLN A 108 5.44 -18.93 11.02
N GLN A 109 5.16 -20.19 10.76
CA GLN A 109 6.17 -21.25 10.69
C GLN A 109 7.22 -20.93 9.61
N ALA A 110 6.78 -20.53 8.41
CA ALA A 110 7.70 -20.14 7.33
C ALA A 110 8.58 -18.93 7.71
N LEU A 111 7.98 -17.92 8.36
CA LEU A 111 8.70 -16.74 8.84
C LEU A 111 9.73 -17.10 9.92
N LEU A 112 9.41 -18.01 10.83
CA LEU A 112 10.32 -18.45 11.90
C LEU A 112 11.46 -19.32 11.37
N LEU A 113 11.20 -20.18 10.37
CA LEU A 113 12.25 -20.90 9.66
C LEU A 113 13.22 -19.93 8.99
N ALA A 114 12.70 -18.96 8.23
CA ALA A 114 13.52 -17.94 7.59
C ALA A 114 14.28 -17.07 8.62
N ALA A 115 13.73 -16.87 9.82
CA ALA A 115 14.38 -16.15 10.90
C ALA A 115 15.55 -16.93 11.51
N ALA A 116 15.42 -18.24 11.70
CA ALA A 116 16.51 -19.10 12.16
C ALA A 116 17.69 -19.06 11.17
N GLU A 117 17.38 -19.16 9.88
CA GLU A 117 18.37 -19.08 8.81
C GLU A 117 19.00 -17.69 8.68
N ALA A 118 18.22 -16.63 8.90
CA ALA A 118 18.74 -15.28 8.96
C ALA A 118 19.70 -15.08 10.14
N ASN A 119 19.36 -15.62 11.31
CA ASN A 119 20.23 -15.59 12.48
C ASN A 119 21.57 -16.26 12.18
N ASP A 120 21.54 -17.48 11.63
CA ASP A 120 22.74 -18.22 11.27
C ASP A 120 23.66 -17.46 10.29
N VAL A 121 23.10 -16.87 9.22
CA VAL A 121 23.89 -16.08 8.25
C VAL A 121 24.50 -14.81 8.87
N ILE A 122 23.86 -14.24 9.90
CA ILE A 122 24.33 -13.04 10.58
C ILE A 122 25.41 -13.38 11.62
N THR A 123 25.22 -14.45 12.39
CA THR A 123 26.10 -14.81 13.51
C THR A 123 27.27 -15.70 13.10
N ASN A 124 27.18 -16.39 11.96
CA ASN A 124 28.24 -17.22 11.38
C ASN A 124 28.76 -16.64 10.04
N PRO A 125 29.41 -15.46 10.06
CA PRO A 125 29.93 -14.86 8.84
C PRO A 125 31.18 -15.59 8.30
N PRO A 126 31.57 -15.33 7.03
CA PRO A 126 32.83 -15.82 6.48
C PRO A 126 34.06 -15.41 7.31
N THR A 127 35.12 -16.21 7.22
CA THR A 127 36.38 -15.99 7.95
C THR A 127 36.91 -14.57 7.73
N GLY A 128 37.28 -13.89 8.83
CA GLY A 128 37.83 -12.52 8.80
C GLY A 128 36.83 -11.41 9.12
N VAL A 129 35.53 -11.70 9.13
CA VAL A 129 34.51 -10.75 9.59
C VAL A 129 34.48 -10.73 11.13
N ARG A 130 34.79 -9.56 11.72
CA ARG A 130 34.77 -9.38 13.19
C ARG A 130 33.58 -8.56 13.71
N ASN A 131 32.90 -7.82 12.83
CA ASN A 131 31.80 -6.94 13.21
C ASN A 131 30.50 -7.38 12.53
N MET A 132 29.71 -8.17 13.26
CA MET A 132 28.42 -8.70 12.78
C MET A 132 27.42 -7.59 12.45
N SER A 133 27.47 -6.46 13.16
CA SER A 133 26.56 -5.32 12.91
C SER A 133 26.83 -4.64 11.56
N GLU A 134 28.08 -4.58 11.10
CA GLU A 134 28.42 -4.11 9.76
C GLU A 134 28.21 -5.19 8.71
N TRP A 135 28.51 -6.45 9.04
CA TRP A 135 28.25 -7.60 8.17
C TRP A 135 26.78 -7.69 7.75
N ALA A 136 25.86 -7.57 8.70
CA ALA A 136 24.41 -7.63 8.45
C ALA A 136 23.92 -6.51 7.51
N LYS A 137 24.74 -5.48 7.26
CA LYS A 137 24.45 -4.40 6.30
C LYS A 137 25.00 -4.65 4.91
N GLN A 138 25.90 -5.62 4.76
CA GLN A 138 26.52 -5.93 3.49
C GLN A 138 25.59 -6.76 2.60
N GLN A 139 25.65 -6.47 1.30
CA GLN A 139 24.92 -7.24 0.28
C GLN A 139 25.33 -8.72 0.29
N ALA A 140 26.57 -9.02 0.66
CA ALA A 140 27.09 -10.38 0.77
C ALA A 140 26.35 -11.22 1.82
N CYS A 141 26.02 -10.63 2.99
CA CYS A 141 25.21 -11.28 4.02
C CYS A 141 23.83 -11.66 3.48
N TRP A 142 23.12 -10.69 2.88
CA TRP A 142 21.82 -10.97 2.26
C TRP A 142 21.91 -12.02 1.14
N ASN A 143 22.93 -11.96 0.27
CA ASN A 143 23.10 -12.95 -0.79
C ASN A 143 23.31 -14.36 -0.23
N GLY A 144 23.99 -14.48 0.92
CA GLY A 144 24.13 -15.73 1.65
C GLY A 144 22.78 -16.33 2.02
N LEU A 145 21.88 -15.55 2.65
CA LEU A 145 20.53 -16.02 2.99
C LEU A 145 19.66 -16.25 1.74
N LYS A 146 19.70 -15.31 0.79
CA LYS A 146 18.92 -15.35 -0.44
C LYS A 146 19.17 -16.64 -1.22
N GLY A 147 20.42 -17.09 -1.28
CA GLY A 147 20.83 -18.31 -1.97
C GLY A 147 20.41 -19.62 -1.29
N ARG A 148 19.99 -19.60 -0.02
CA ARG A 148 19.52 -20.80 0.68
C ARG A 148 18.17 -21.24 0.15
N ARG A 149 17.99 -22.53 -0.11
CA ARG A 149 16.69 -23.12 -0.41
C ARG A 149 16.06 -23.57 0.91
N LEU A 150 14.92 -22.96 1.25
CA LEU A 150 14.18 -23.29 2.46
C LEU A 150 12.94 -24.09 2.06
N ASP A 151 12.69 -25.18 2.77
CA ASP A 151 11.45 -25.96 2.64
C ASP A 151 10.45 -25.45 3.68
N TYR A 152 9.43 -24.73 3.20
CA TYR A 152 8.38 -24.16 4.05
C TYR A 152 7.22 -25.15 4.31
N GLY A 153 7.28 -26.36 3.75
CA GLY A 153 6.22 -27.35 3.83
C GLY A 153 4.99 -27.04 2.95
N PRO A 154 4.08 -28.01 2.80
CA PRO A 154 2.94 -27.90 1.89
C PRO A 154 1.90 -26.87 2.34
N GLU A 155 1.79 -26.60 3.65
CA GLU A 155 0.84 -25.63 4.17
C GLU A 155 1.15 -24.19 3.74
N PHE A 156 2.41 -23.90 3.39
CA PHE A 156 2.82 -22.58 2.93
C PHE A 156 2.13 -22.17 1.61
N GLU A 157 1.76 -23.13 0.76
CA GLU A 157 1.02 -22.86 -0.48
C GLU A 157 -0.32 -22.14 -0.21
N SER A 158 -0.95 -22.40 0.95
CA SER A 158 -2.18 -21.70 1.36
C SER A 158 -1.99 -20.21 1.65
N CYS A 159 -0.73 -19.78 1.83
CA CYS A 159 -0.36 -18.38 2.04
C CYS A 159 -0.12 -17.64 0.72
N LEU A 160 -0.13 -18.35 -0.41
CA LEU A 160 0.16 -17.80 -1.72
C LEU A 160 -1.12 -17.58 -2.53
N VAL A 161 -1.04 -16.63 -3.45
CA VAL A 161 -2.09 -16.35 -4.43
C VAL A 161 -1.47 -16.18 -5.80
N LEU A 162 -2.19 -16.61 -6.83
CA LEU A 162 -1.80 -16.35 -8.21
C LEU A 162 -1.75 -14.85 -8.47
N LYS A 163 -0.70 -14.39 -9.15
CA LYS A 163 -0.54 -12.99 -9.56
C LYS A 163 -1.71 -12.52 -10.42
N GLU A 164 -2.24 -13.39 -11.26
CA GLU A 164 -3.43 -13.09 -12.07
C GLU A 164 -4.65 -12.83 -11.17
N THR A 165 -4.94 -13.74 -10.24
CA THR A 165 -6.02 -13.56 -9.27
C THR A 165 -5.86 -12.27 -8.46
N ALA A 166 -4.64 -11.97 -8.00
CA ALA A 166 -4.35 -10.72 -7.27
C ALA A 166 -4.58 -9.46 -8.12
N ARG A 167 -4.27 -9.52 -9.42
CA ARG A 167 -4.52 -8.41 -10.37
C ARG A 167 -6.00 -8.24 -10.67
N THR A 168 -6.73 -9.35 -10.84
CA THR A 168 -8.18 -9.33 -11.07
C THR A 168 -8.90 -8.74 -9.85
N ARG A 169 -8.58 -9.20 -8.64
CA ARG A 169 -9.09 -8.61 -7.38
C ARG A 169 -8.86 -7.11 -7.32
N GLN A 170 -7.64 -6.65 -7.59
CA GLN A 170 -7.31 -5.21 -7.62
C GLN A 170 -8.16 -4.43 -8.64
N ARG A 171 -8.37 -5.00 -9.83
CA ARG A 171 -9.17 -4.35 -10.88
C ARG A 171 -10.64 -4.25 -10.47
N ASP A 172 -11.18 -5.31 -9.88
CA ASP A 172 -12.59 -5.37 -9.50
C ASP A 172 -12.87 -4.48 -8.30
N GLU A 173 -12.00 -4.46 -7.28
CA GLU A 173 -12.08 -3.51 -6.16
C GLU A 173 -12.04 -2.06 -6.65
N LYS A 174 -11.18 -1.73 -7.63
CA LYS A 174 -11.12 -0.39 -8.22
C LYS A 174 -12.43 -0.01 -8.90
N LYS A 175 -13.03 -0.93 -9.67
CA LYS A 175 -14.32 -0.69 -10.34
C LYS A 175 -15.45 -0.50 -9.33
N GLU A 176 -15.52 -1.36 -8.32
CA GLU A 176 -16.53 -1.30 -7.28
C GLU A 176 -16.43 0.01 -6.50
N ARG A 177 -15.21 0.44 -6.16
CA ARG A 177 -14.96 1.72 -5.51
C ARG A 177 -15.44 2.89 -6.37
N GLN A 178 -15.08 2.92 -7.65
CA GLN A 178 -15.51 3.97 -8.58
C GLN A 178 -17.04 4.05 -8.69
N ALA A 179 -17.73 2.90 -8.72
CA ALA A 179 -19.19 2.86 -8.73
C ALA A 179 -19.77 3.42 -7.42
N LYS A 180 -19.24 3.00 -6.25
CA LYS A 180 -19.67 3.50 -4.94
C LYS A 180 -19.44 5.00 -4.79
N GLU A 181 -18.27 5.52 -5.20
CA GLU A 181 -17.95 6.95 -5.20
C GLU A 181 -18.92 7.74 -6.11
N GLY A 182 -19.28 7.19 -7.27
CA GLY A 182 -20.24 7.80 -8.20
C GLY A 182 -21.64 7.92 -7.61
N ILE A 183 -22.15 6.83 -7.02
CA ILE A 183 -23.46 6.79 -6.36
C ILE A 183 -23.50 7.74 -5.15
N ALA A 184 -22.43 7.75 -4.34
CA ALA A 184 -22.34 8.63 -3.17
C ALA A 184 -22.36 10.12 -3.59
N ALA A 185 -21.58 10.49 -4.60
CA ALA A 185 -21.56 11.86 -5.12
C ALA A 185 -22.93 12.28 -5.69
N GLN A 186 -23.59 11.39 -6.45
CA GLN A 186 -24.93 11.69 -6.99
C GLN A 186 -25.97 11.84 -5.88
N SER A 187 -25.94 10.97 -4.87
CA SER A 187 -26.81 11.05 -3.70
C SER A 187 -26.62 12.36 -2.93
N GLU A 188 -25.38 12.79 -2.74
CA GLU A 188 -25.08 14.05 -2.07
C GLU A 188 -25.55 15.26 -2.89
N VAL A 189 -25.30 15.27 -4.20
CA VAL A 189 -25.77 16.33 -5.10
C VAL A 189 -27.29 16.45 -5.05
N VAL A 190 -28.01 15.33 -5.16
CA VAL A 190 -29.47 15.29 -5.09
C VAL A 190 -29.95 15.74 -3.70
N GLY A 191 -29.32 15.26 -2.63
CA GLY A 191 -29.69 15.59 -1.24
C GLY A 191 -29.52 17.07 -0.89
N ARG A 192 -28.53 17.76 -1.48
CA ARG A 192 -28.34 19.21 -1.33
C ARG A 192 -29.41 20.03 -2.08
N GLY A 193 -30.03 19.45 -3.10
CA GLY A 193 -31.17 20.04 -3.82
C GLY A 193 -30.80 21.15 -4.81
N PRO A 194 -31.71 21.48 -5.75
CA PRO A 194 -31.44 22.40 -6.85
C PRO A 194 -31.13 23.84 -6.40
N ALA A 195 -31.80 24.33 -5.36
CA ALA A 195 -31.61 25.71 -4.87
C ALA A 195 -30.19 25.95 -4.36
N PHE A 196 -29.61 24.97 -3.65
CA PHE A 196 -28.22 25.03 -3.23
C PHE A 196 -27.28 25.18 -4.44
N TRP A 197 -27.45 24.33 -5.46
CA TRP A 197 -26.59 24.36 -6.64
C TRP A 197 -26.77 25.63 -7.50
N GLN A 198 -27.95 26.26 -7.47
CA GLN A 198 -28.17 27.58 -8.08
C GLN A 198 -27.33 28.67 -7.39
N ASP A 199 -27.28 28.66 -6.06
CA ASP A 199 -26.46 29.60 -5.28
C ASP A 199 -24.96 29.39 -5.55
N ILE A 200 -24.49 28.13 -5.54
CA ILE A 200 -23.09 27.81 -5.87
C ILE A 200 -22.71 28.29 -7.27
N LEU A 201 -23.58 28.08 -8.27
CA LEU A 201 -23.36 28.55 -9.62
C LEU A 201 -23.29 30.08 -9.69
N ALA A 202 -24.21 30.78 -9.03
CA ALA A 202 -24.24 32.24 -9.02
C ALA A 202 -22.98 32.84 -8.38
N ARG A 203 -22.58 32.35 -7.20
CA ARG A 203 -21.37 32.80 -6.50
C ARG A 203 -20.10 32.51 -7.30
N GLY A 204 -19.99 31.31 -7.85
CA GLY A 204 -18.83 30.93 -8.65
C GLY A 204 -18.69 31.74 -9.95
N MET A 205 -19.81 32.15 -10.57
CA MET A 205 -19.80 33.04 -11.74
C MET A 205 -19.42 34.47 -11.36
N ALA A 206 -19.94 35.00 -10.25
CA ALA A 206 -19.62 36.35 -9.76
C ALA A 206 -18.10 36.51 -9.52
N GLU A 207 -17.49 35.51 -8.89
CA GLU A 207 -16.04 35.47 -8.60
C GLU A 207 -15.18 35.06 -9.81
N ARG A 208 -15.80 34.72 -10.96
CA ARG A 208 -15.13 34.24 -12.18
C ARG A 208 -14.19 33.04 -11.94
N LYS A 209 -14.57 32.14 -11.01
CA LYS A 209 -13.79 30.94 -10.64
C LYS A 209 -14.30 29.64 -11.28
N LEU A 210 -15.22 29.74 -12.23
CA LEU A 210 -15.83 28.60 -12.92
C LEU A 210 -15.42 28.55 -14.39
N SER A 211 -14.97 27.37 -14.84
CA SER A 211 -14.80 27.08 -16.27
C SER A 211 -16.17 26.90 -16.96
N PRO A 212 -16.23 26.95 -18.31
CA PRO A 212 -17.47 26.66 -19.04
C PRO A 212 -18.06 25.28 -18.72
N MET A 213 -17.19 24.28 -18.50
CA MET A 213 -17.61 22.92 -18.10
C MET A 213 -18.22 22.91 -16.69
N ASP A 214 -17.62 23.64 -15.75
CA ASP A 214 -18.16 23.74 -14.38
C ASP A 214 -19.55 24.37 -14.40
N GLN A 215 -19.72 25.47 -15.13
CA GLN A 215 -21.00 26.15 -15.26
C GLN A 215 -22.07 25.23 -15.85
N GLN A 216 -21.75 24.52 -16.94
CA GLN A 216 -22.67 23.57 -17.57
C GLN A 216 -23.11 22.47 -16.60
N ILE A 217 -22.18 21.92 -15.82
CA ILE A 217 -22.46 20.83 -14.88
C ILE A 217 -23.27 21.32 -13.67
N LEU A 218 -22.91 22.47 -13.10
CA LEU A 218 -23.66 23.09 -12.00
C LEU A 218 -25.07 23.50 -12.46
N GLN A 219 -25.24 23.97 -13.69
CA GLN A 219 -26.55 24.28 -14.27
C GLN A 219 -27.43 23.02 -14.38
N VAL A 220 -26.85 21.85 -14.70
CA VAL A 220 -27.57 20.58 -14.68
C VAL A 220 -28.04 20.26 -13.25
N CYS A 221 -27.17 20.40 -12.24
CA CYS A 221 -27.52 20.18 -10.84
C CYS A 221 -28.63 21.15 -10.37
N ALA A 222 -28.54 22.42 -10.75
CA ALA A 222 -29.53 23.47 -10.48
C ALA A 222 -30.90 23.23 -11.15
N SER A 223 -30.97 22.35 -12.15
CA SER A 223 -32.19 22.04 -12.91
C SER A 223 -32.96 20.81 -12.38
N MET A 224 -32.52 20.22 -11.27
CA MET A 224 -33.29 19.18 -10.58
C MET A 224 -34.66 19.71 -10.12
N PRO A 225 -35.74 18.90 -10.13
CA PRO A 225 -35.77 17.48 -10.47
C PRO A 225 -35.91 17.19 -11.98
N ARG A 226 -36.09 18.21 -12.83
CA ARG A 226 -36.34 18.03 -14.28
C ARG A 226 -35.20 17.29 -14.98
N ARG A 227 -33.96 17.49 -14.54
CA ARG A 227 -32.79 16.74 -15.02
C ARG A 227 -31.89 16.39 -13.84
N VAL A 228 -31.73 15.09 -13.59
CA VAL A 228 -30.81 14.58 -12.57
C VAL A 228 -29.41 14.45 -13.19
N PRO A 229 -28.35 14.98 -12.55
CA PRO A 229 -26.98 14.82 -13.05
C PRO A 229 -26.54 13.36 -13.01
N SER A 230 -25.73 12.92 -13.98
CA SER A 230 -25.08 11.60 -13.94
C SER A 230 -24.06 11.50 -12.80
N GLU A 231 -23.63 10.29 -12.45
CA GLU A 231 -22.58 10.05 -11.44
C GLU A 231 -21.31 10.86 -11.73
N ARG A 232 -20.83 10.86 -12.98
CA ARG A 232 -19.65 11.64 -13.39
C ARG A 232 -19.85 13.15 -13.26
N GLN A 233 -21.02 13.65 -13.64
CA GLN A 233 -21.36 15.06 -13.46
C GLN A 233 -21.44 15.43 -11.98
N SER A 234 -21.94 14.51 -11.15
CA SER A 234 -22.06 14.72 -9.70
C SER A 234 -20.68 14.73 -9.02
N GLN A 235 -19.78 13.80 -9.39
CA GLN A 235 -18.39 13.81 -8.94
C GLN A 235 -17.67 15.12 -9.32
N HIS A 236 -17.88 15.58 -10.55
CA HIS A 236 -17.34 16.87 -11.00
C HIS A 236 -17.91 18.04 -10.20
N ALA A 237 -19.23 18.08 -9.99
CA ALA A 237 -19.89 19.12 -9.19
C ALA A 237 -19.34 19.16 -7.75
N MET A 238 -19.13 18.00 -7.12
CA MET A 238 -18.52 17.90 -5.80
C MET A 238 -17.08 18.40 -5.76
N THR A 239 -16.29 18.15 -6.81
CA THR A 239 -14.92 18.68 -6.95
C THR A 239 -14.92 20.19 -7.10
N VAL A 240 -15.84 20.74 -7.90
CA VAL A 240 -16.03 22.19 -8.05
C VAL A 240 -16.42 22.81 -6.71
N LEU A 241 -17.35 22.21 -5.97
CA LEU A 241 -17.78 22.68 -4.66
C LEU A 241 -16.61 22.72 -3.66
N ALA A 242 -15.80 21.66 -3.57
CA ALA A 242 -14.62 21.62 -2.72
C ALA A 242 -13.62 22.73 -3.09
N ARG A 243 -13.32 22.88 -4.39
CA ARG A 243 -12.43 23.93 -4.89
C ARG A 243 -12.93 25.33 -4.54
N LEU A 244 -14.23 25.59 -4.64
CA LEU A 244 -14.80 26.89 -4.28
C LEU A 244 -14.74 27.16 -2.77
N ARG A 245 -14.87 26.14 -1.92
CA ARG A 245 -14.67 26.24 -0.47
C ARG A 245 -13.24 26.59 -0.12
N ASP A 246 -12.26 25.91 -0.72
CA ASP A 246 -10.83 26.18 -0.50
C ASP A 246 -10.45 27.62 -0.90
N LEU A 247 -11.14 28.18 -1.90
CA LEU A 247 -10.97 29.56 -2.35
C LEU A 247 -11.76 30.59 -1.51
N GLY A 248 -12.53 30.15 -0.51
CA GLY A 248 -13.36 31.02 0.33
C GLY A 248 -14.58 31.63 -0.37
N VAL A 249 -14.95 31.13 -1.56
CA VAL A 249 -16.09 31.63 -2.35
C VAL A 249 -17.42 31.20 -1.74
N VAL A 250 -17.42 30.08 -1.00
CA VAL A 250 -18.60 29.51 -0.36
C VAL A 250 -18.23 29.04 1.04
N SER A 251 -18.93 29.56 2.04
CA SER A 251 -18.90 29.08 3.44
C SER A 251 -19.90 27.93 3.63
N GLU A 252 -19.80 27.18 4.74
CA GLU A 252 -20.71 26.05 5.06
C GLU A 252 -22.21 26.33 4.84
#